data_AF-C5ME84-F1
#
_entry.id   AF-C5ME84-F1
#
_cell.length_a   1.000
_cell.length_b   1.000
_cell.length_c   1.000
_cell.angle_alpha   90.00
_cell.angle_beta   90.00
_cell.angle_gamma   90.00
#
_symmetry.space_group_name_H-M   'P 1'
#
loop_
_entity.id
_entity.type
_entity.pdbx_description
1 polymer ?
#
loop_
_entity_poly.entity_id
_entity_poly.type
_entity_poly.pdbx_seq_one_letter_code
_entity_poly.pdbx_strand_id
1 'polypeptide(L)'
;MINKAAAIFCNIYWSLEKQPHHYFPPNYTNNSEIFNVLHLSDVHIQLRYQLETESNCTSDPCAVPESYNEELPGKDYNFTDYYRHFNPDLTDFEISFYPDAHYDENDEYVKGDYYDYPKYRGWNFQNAPATSFGAYLADSPELLMNNSFKHIASVHQDKHFEFAIFTGDVVDHLVTSCTPEYTKEEEVRSFKAMKHFFGNIPVLPALGNHETYPYGQLAPAQFDESENSTYSWNVDEMVDLWVNNEWFDEKDADDLKSHYAGFSYVTNRGLKVIGLNSNCWYQKNLWSYPELSKNPDPFGQWSFLVDELLASERKGQRVWIMAHIPTSD
;
A
#
# COMPACT_ATOMS: atom_id res chain seq x y z
N MET A 1 1.60 18.75 -19.46
CA MET A 1 2.71 18.59 -20.44
C MET A 1 3.06 17.12 -20.67
N ILE A 2 2.93 16.26 -19.66
CA ILE A 2 3.19 14.80 -19.69
C ILE A 2 2.46 14.08 -20.85
N ASN A 3 1.15 14.30 -21.04
CA ASN A 3 0.40 13.67 -22.14
C ASN A 3 0.90 14.01 -23.55
N LYS A 4 1.53 15.18 -23.75
CA LYS A 4 2.14 15.53 -25.05
C LYS A 4 3.51 14.88 -25.22
N ALA A 5 4.29 14.76 -24.14
CA ALA A 5 5.59 14.10 -24.18
C ALA A 5 5.44 12.58 -24.43
N ALA A 6 4.52 11.91 -23.74
CA ALA A 6 4.22 10.49 -23.94
C ALA A 6 3.70 10.21 -25.35
N ALA A 7 2.82 11.05 -25.89
CA ALA A 7 2.32 10.92 -27.27
C ALA A 7 3.43 11.14 -28.33
N ILE A 8 4.39 12.03 -28.07
CA ILE A 8 5.54 12.24 -28.98
C ILE A 8 6.52 11.05 -28.88
N PHE A 9 6.79 10.55 -27.68
CA PHE A 9 7.66 9.39 -27.46
C PHE A 9 7.11 8.13 -28.15
N CYS A 10 5.81 7.86 -28.01
CA CYS A 10 5.14 6.77 -28.72
C CYS A 10 5.26 6.86 -30.24
N ASN A 11 5.08 8.05 -30.81
CA ASN A 11 5.15 8.23 -32.27
C ASN A 11 6.58 8.12 -32.83
N ILE A 12 7.61 8.44 -32.05
CA ILE A 12 9.01 8.43 -32.52
C ILE A 12 9.60 7.02 -32.42
N TYR A 13 9.37 6.30 -31.32
CA TYR A 13 10.02 5.01 -31.07
C TYR A 13 9.18 3.78 -31.47
N TRP A 14 7.85 3.90 -31.49
CA TRP A 14 6.94 2.74 -31.64
C TRP A 14 6.06 2.81 -32.89
N SER A 15 6.59 3.35 -33.99
CA SER A 15 5.89 3.66 -35.25
C SER A 15 5.42 2.45 -36.09
N LEU A 16 5.13 1.31 -35.47
CA LEU A 16 4.60 0.16 -36.18
C LEU A 16 3.12 0.37 -36.53
N GLU A 17 2.79 0.18 -37.81
CA GLU A 17 1.41 0.21 -38.29
C GLU A 17 0.61 -0.90 -37.58
N LYS A 18 -0.42 -0.49 -36.82
CA LYS A 18 -1.26 -1.40 -36.05
C LYS A 18 -2.04 -2.30 -37.00
N GLN A 19 -1.94 -3.60 -36.81
CA GLN A 19 -2.64 -4.56 -37.66
C GLN A 19 -4.17 -4.43 -37.50
N PRO A 20 -4.99 -4.55 -38.57
CA PRO A 20 -6.44 -4.31 -38.51
C PRO A 20 -7.19 -5.11 -37.44
N HIS A 21 -6.71 -6.30 -37.09
CA HIS A 21 -7.35 -7.15 -36.09
C HIS A 21 -7.06 -6.73 -34.64
N HIS A 22 -6.00 -5.96 -34.39
CA HIS A 22 -5.65 -5.43 -33.06
C HIS A 22 -6.49 -4.20 -32.66
N TYR A 23 -7.32 -3.67 -33.56
CA TYR A 23 -8.29 -2.60 -33.24
C TYR A 23 -9.49 -3.11 -32.45
N PHE A 24 -9.63 -4.42 -32.29
CA PHE A 24 -10.72 -5.05 -31.58
C PHE A 24 -10.17 -5.90 -30.43
N PRO A 25 -10.92 -6.03 -29.31
CA PRO A 25 -10.51 -6.90 -28.22
C PRO A 25 -10.37 -8.35 -28.72
N PRO A 26 -9.44 -9.14 -28.16
CA PRO A 26 -9.26 -10.53 -28.56
C PRO A 26 -10.56 -11.33 -28.32
N ASN A 27 -10.90 -12.20 -29.26
CA ASN A 27 -12.10 -13.02 -29.20
C ASN A 27 -11.83 -14.30 -28.38
N TYR A 28 -12.33 -14.35 -27.15
CA TYR A 28 -12.22 -15.52 -26.29
C TYR A 28 -13.47 -16.39 -26.42
N THR A 29 -13.26 -17.68 -26.67
CA THR A 29 -14.33 -18.67 -26.86
C THR A 29 -14.95 -19.16 -25.55
N ASN A 30 -14.32 -18.88 -24.40
CA ASN A 30 -14.78 -19.31 -23.08
C ASN A 30 -14.94 -18.13 -22.09
N ASN A 31 -15.89 -17.23 -22.36
CA ASN A 31 -16.20 -16.07 -21.52
C ASN A 31 -17.23 -16.34 -20.41
N SER A 32 -17.49 -17.61 -20.06
CA SER A 32 -18.60 -17.98 -19.17
C SER A 32 -18.22 -18.11 -17.69
N GLU A 33 -16.92 -18.16 -17.39
CA GLU A 33 -16.42 -18.36 -16.03
C GLU A 33 -16.14 -17.01 -15.35
N ILE A 34 -16.71 -16.82 -14.15
CA ILE A 34 -16.44 -15.67 -13.28
C ILE A 34 -15.41 -16.12 -12.24
N PHE A 35 -14.46 -15.25 -11.95
CA PHE A 35 -13.47 -15.45 -10.88
C PHE A 35 -13.39 -14.19 -10.01
N ASN A 36 -12.92 -14.36 -8.78
CA ASN A 36 -12.79 -13.27 -7.82
C ASN A 36 -11.32 -12.91 -7.63
N VAL A 37 -11.04 -11.62 -7.46
CA VAL A 37 -9.72 -11.06 -7.18
C VAL A 37 -9.86 -10.14 -5.98
N LEU A 38 -8.97 -10.27 -5.01
CA LEU A 38 -8.88 -9.34 -3.89
C LEU A 38 -8.13 -8.09 -4.35
N HIS A 39 -8.65 -6.90 -4.04
CA HIS A 39 -7.90 -5.65 -4.18
C HIS A 39 -7.74 -5.02 -2.79
N LEU A 40 -6.49 -4.85 -2.39
CA LEU A 40 -6.08 -4.21 -1.13
C LEU A 40 -5.14 -3.04 -1.44
N SER A 41 -5.19 -1.99 -0.63
CA SER A 41 -4.31 -0.82 -0.72
C SER A 41 -4.26 -0.11 0.63
N ASP A 42 -3.24 0.72 0.86
CA ASP A 42 -3.18 1.72 1.92
C ASP A 42 -3.48 1.13 3.31
N VAL A 43 -2.68 0.13 3.68
CA VAL A 43 -2.77 -0.53 5.00
C VAL A 43 -2.31 0.43 6.09
N HIS A 44 -1.20 1.15 5.83
CA HIS A 44 -0.52 2.04 6.78
C HIS A 44 -0.50 1.49 8.20
N ILE A 45 0.35 0.50 8.47
CA ILE A 45 0.52 -0.02 9.83
C ILE A 45 1.28 1.01 10.66
N GLN A 46 0.71 1.46 11.78
CA GLN A 46 1.36 2.35 12.73
C GLN A 46 1.89 1.52 13.90
N LEU A 47 3.14 1.05 13.82
CA LEU A 47 3.72 0.21 14.88
C LEU A 47 3.84 0.93 16.23
N ARG A 48 3.89 2.26 16.20
CA ARG A 48 3.93 3.12 17.38
C ARG A 48 2.55 3.51 17.90
N TYR A 49 1.47 2.95 17.33
CA TYR A 49 0.11 3.18 17.83
C TYR A 49 0.02 2.78 19.30
N GLN A 50 -0.41 3.72 20.14
CA GLN A 50 -0.53 3.50 21.57
C GLN A 50 -1.93 3.86 22.04
N LEU A 51 -2.61 2.88 22.64
CA LEU A 51 -3.90 3.09 23.29
C LEU A 51 -3.83 4.27 24.27
N GLU A 52 -4.94 4.99 24.42
CA GLU A 52 -5.09 6.09 25.39
C GLU A 52 -4.27 7.37 25.11
N THR A 53 -3.44 7.39 24.07
CA THR A 53 -2.77 8.63 23.65
C THR A 53 -3.75 9.57 22.96
N GLU A 54 -3.37 10.85 22.83
CA GLU A 54 -4.22 11.82 22.14
C GLU A 54 -4.41 11.41 20.68
N SER A 55 -5.66 11.23 20.30
CA SER A 55 -6.08 10.77 18.97
C SER A 55 -6.82 11.83 18.18
N ASN A 56 -7.15 12.96 18.81
CA ASN A 56 -7.52 14.19 18.15
C ASN A 56 -6.40 15.22 18.40
N CYS A 57 -5.28 15.05 17.73
CA CYS A 57 -4.04 15.79 17.97
C CYS A 57 -3.83 16.92 16.95
N THR A 58 -2.79 17.73 17.14
CA THR A 58 -2.47 18.85 16.23
C THR A 58 -1.57 18.47 15.06
N SER A 59 -0.87 17.33 15.14
CA SER A 59 0.07 16.88 14.11
C SER A 59 -0.18 15.41 13.78
N ASP A 60 -0.64 15.17 12.56
CA ASP A 60 -1.00 13.84 12.07
C ASP A 60 0.25 13.04 11.63
N PRO A 61 0.22 11.69 11.73
CA PRO A 61 -0.83 10.90 12.37
C PRO A 61 -0.78 10.97 13.91
N CYS A 62 -1.95 10.90 14.54
CA CYS A 62 -2.13 10.87 15.98
C CYS A 62 -1.92 9.47 16.58
N ALA A 63 -2.30 9.31 17.84
CA ALA A 63 -2.25 8.04 18.57
C ALA A 63 -0.83 7.45 18.76
N VAL A 64 0.20 8.30 18.79
CA VAL A 64 1.56 7.93 19.19
C VAL A 64 1.89 8.51 20.58
N PRO A 65 2.92 8.02 21.29
CA PRO A 65 3.28 8.51 22.62
C PRO A 65 3.48 10.02 22.70
N GLU A 66 3.96 10.63 21.60
CA GLU A 66 4.20 12.07 21.51
C GLU A 66 2.97 12.89 21.06
N SER A 67 1.85 12.25 20.71
CA SER A 67 0.66 12.96 20.23
C SER A 67 0.12 13.90 21.29
N TYR A 68 -0.13 15.15 20.89
CA TYR A 68 -0.69 16.19 21.74
C TYR A 68 -1.64 17.08 20.94
N ASN A 69 -2.55 17.75 21.65
CA ASN A 69 -3.37 18.81 21.07
C ASN A 69 -2.97 20.16 21.69
N GLU A 70 -2.67 21.15 20.85
CA GLU A 70 -2.38 22.52 21.25
C GLU A 70 -3.56 23.19 21.96
N GLU A 71 -4.78 22.86 21.55
CA GLU A 71 -6.02 23.33 22.14
C GLU A 71 -6.58 22.29 23.12
N LEU A 72 -6.27 22.50 24.41
CA LEU A 72 -6.76 21.61 25.46
C LEU A 72 -8.27 21.82 25.71
N PRO A 73 -9.01 20.74 25.99
CA PRO A 73 -10.41 20.83 26.33
C PRO A 73 -10.62 21.57 27.66
N GLY A 74 -11.76 22.25 27.80
CA GLY A 74 -12.15 22.87 29.06
C GLY A 74 -12.38 21.85 30.17
N LYS A 75 -12.34 22.30 31.43
CA LYS A 75 -12.53 21.44 32.62
C LYS A 75 -13.83 20.62 32.63
N ASP A 76 -14.87 21.11 31.96
CA ASP A 76 -16.22 20.51 31.91
C ASP A 76 -16.41 19.62 30.66
N TYR A 77 -15.35 19.45 29.86
CA TYR A 77 -15.37 18.62 28.66
C TYR A 77 -15.55 17.15 29.01
N ASN A 78 -16.26 16.45 28.14
CA ASN A 78 -16.37 15.02 28.16
C ASN A 78 -15.94 14.50 26.79
N PHE A 79 -14.84 13.74 26.74
CA PHE A 79 -14.32 13.20 25.48
C PHE A 79 -15.33 12.34 24.71
N THR A 80 -16.39 11.84 25.36
CA THR A 80 -17.48 11.18 24.65
C THR A 80 -18.16 12.05 23.59
N ASP A 81 -18.14 13.38 23.77
CA ASP A 81 -18.72 14.33 22.82
C ASP A 81 -17.98 14.29 21.46
N TYR A 82 -16.67 13.99 21.46
CA TYR A 82 -15.92 13.76 20.22
C TYR A 82 -16.51 12.60 19.41
N TYR A 83 -16.80 11.46 20.05
CA TYR A 83 -17.39 10.32 19.34
C TYR A 83 -18.88 10.54 18.99
N ARG A 84 -19.64 11.26 19.82
CA ARG A 84 -21.03 11.64 19.47
C ARG A 84 -21.12 12.53 18.23
N HIS A 85 -20.07 13.31 17.94
CA HIS A 85 -20.02 14.11 16.73
C HIS A 85 -20.13 13.24 15.46
N PHE A 86 -19.46 12.08 15.45
CA PHE A 86 -19.47 11.14 14.32
C PHE A 86 -20.68 10.20 14.35
N ASN A 87 -21.17 9.84 15.54
CA ASN A 87 -22.36 9.03 15.72
C ASN A 87 -23.29 9.60 16.81
N PRO A 88 -24.23 10.49 16.46
CA PRO A 88 -25.13 11.12 17.43
C PRO A 88 -26.04 10.15 18.18
N ASP A 89 -26.30 8.97 17.62
CA ASP A 89 -27.16 7.93 18.21
C ASP A 89 -26.41 7.02 19.20
N LEU A 90 -25.12 7.29 19.43
CA LEU A 90 -24.28 6.55 20.38
C LEU A 90 -24.74 6.84 21.82
N THR A 91 -25.53 5.91 22.37
CA THR A 91 -26.20 6.03 23.68
C THR A 91 -25.44 5.30 24.79
N ASP A 92 -24.87 4.14 24.48
CA ASP A 92 -24.00 3.37 25.38
C ASP A 92 -22.53 3.47 24.91
N PHE A 93 -21.65 4.01 25.76
CA PHE A 93 -20.23 4.15 25.47
C PHE A 93 -19.47 2.86 25.79
N GLU A 94 -19.66 1.84 24.96
CA GLU A 94 -18.76 0.67 24.95
C GLU A 94 -17.53 1.00 24.09
N ILE A 95 -16.65 1.86 24.62
CA ILE A 95 -15.41 2.20 23.92
C ILE A 95 -14.43 1.03 24.08
N SER A 96 -13.72 0.72 22.99
CA SER A 96 -12.73 -0.35 22.99
C SER A 96 -11.44 0.09 23.67
N PHE A 97 -11.38 0.02 25.00
CA PHE A 97 -10.16 0.19 25.79
C PHE A 97 -9.68 -1.14 26.34
N TYR A 98 -8.98 -1.88 25.49
CA TYR A 98 -8.40 -3.16 25.82
C TYR A 98 -6.91 -3.11 25.49
N PRO A 99 -6.04 -2.80 26.47
CA PRO A 99 -4.60 -2.64 26.23
C PRO A 99 -3.93 -3.96 25.83
N ASP A 100 -4.48 -5.09 26.28
CA ASP A 100 -3.99 -6.43 25.96
C ASP A 100 -4.76 -7.06 24.78
N ALA A 101 -5.50 -6.29 23.99
CA ALA A 101 -6.22 -6.84 22.84
C ALA A 101 -5.23 -7.23 21.72
N HIS A 102 -5.23 -8.51 21.33
CA HIS A 102 -4.34 -9.05 20.30
C HIS A 102 -4.95 -10.30 19.63
N TYR A 103 -4.27 -10.79 18.59
CA TYR A 103 -4.48 -12.13 18.06
C TYR A 103 -3.39 -13.06 18.60
N ASP A 104 -3.79 -14.21 19.14
CA ASP A 104 -2.86 -15.22 19.67
C ASP A 104 -2.23 -16.08 18.56
N GLU A 105 -1.39 -17.06 18.94
CA GLU A 105 -0.73 -17.96 17.99
C GLU A 105 -1.68 -18.86 17.18
N ASN A 106 -2.96 -18.95 17.57
CA ASN A 106 -4.00 -19.68 16.85
C ASN A 106 -4.90 -18.74 16.04
N ASP A 107 -4.48 -17.49 15.85
CA ASP A 107 -5.23 -16.42 15.24
C ASP A 107 -6.56 -16.10 15.94
N GLU A 108 -6.71 -16.43 17.22
CA GLU A 108 -7.93 -16.10 17.95
C GLU A 108 -7.84 -14.72 18.61
N TYR A 109 -8.94 -13.96 18.52
CA TYR A 109 -8.97 -12.63 19.11
C TYR A 109 -9.07 -12.74 20.62
N VAL A 110 -7.99 -12.37 21.29
CA VAL A 110 -7.93 -12.24 22.74
C VAL A 110 -8.28 -10.79 23.07
N LYS A 111 -9.49 -10.60 23.62
CA LYS A 111 -10.00 -9.29 23.99
C LYS A 111 -9.24 -8.65 25.15
N GLY A 112 -8.72 -9.44 26.09
CA GLY A 112 -8.10 -8.93 27.32
C GLY A 112 -9.11 -8.30 28.28
N ASP A 113 -8.61 -7.69 29.35
CA ASP A 113 -9.42 -7.02 30.37
C ASP A 113 -9.81 -5.60 29.92
N TYR A 114 -11.05 -5.21 30.21
CA TYR A 114 -11.49 -3.83 29.97
C TYR A 114 -10.75 -2.87 30.89
N TYR A 115 -10.12 -1.87 30.28
CA TYR A 115 -9.50 -0.76 30.99
C TYR A 115 -10.45 0.44 31.00
N ASP A 116 -11.02 0.73 32.16
CA ASP A 116 -11.89 1.91 32.35
C ASP A 116 -11.03 3.18 32.42
N TYR A 117 -10.62 3.67 31.24
CA TYR A 117 -9.79 4.86 31.10
C TYR A 117 -10.38 6.11 31.80
N PRO A 118 -11.68 6.42 31.65
CA PRO A 118 -12.33 7.51 32.38
C PRO A 118 -12.22 7.40 33.90
N LYS A 119 -12.30 6.20 34.48
CA LYS A 119 -12.30 6.02 35.94
C LYS A 119 -10.99 6.46 36.61
N TYR A 120 -9.85 6.32 35.93
CA TYR A 120 -8.55 6.66 36.52
C TYR A 120 -8.17 8.13 36.31
N ARG A 121 -8.55 8.74 35.17
CA ARG A 121 -8.10 10.09 34.79
C ARG A 121 -9.20 11.15 34.76
N GLY A 122 -10.47 10.80 34.96
CA GLY A 122 -11.60 11.71 34.78
C GLY A 122 -11.99 11.85 33.30
N TRP A 123 -12.84 12.81 32.95
CA TRP A 123 -13.40 12.94 31.58
C TRP A 123 -12.79 14.07 30.73
N ASN A 124 -11.81 14.82 31.25
CA ASN A 124 -11.37 16.11 30.71
C ASN A 124 -9.86 16.24 30.42
N PHE A 125 -9.13 15.12 30.31
CA PHE A 125 -7.65 15.14 30.25
C PHE A 125 -7.07 15.05 28.82
N GLN A 126 -7.87 14.67 27.82
CA GLN A 126 -7.54 14.63 26.38
C GLN A 126 -8.78 15.00 25.57
N ASN A 127 -8.58 15.46 24.33
CA ASN A 127 -9.68 15.70 23.40
C ASN A 127 -10.31 14.37 22.95
N ALA A 128 -9.51 13.39 22.53
CA ALA A 128 -10.01 12.06 22.26
C ALA A 128 -8.95 10.98 22.54
N PRO A 129 -9.21 9.96 23.35
CA PRO A 129 -8.26 8.89 23.56
C PRO A 129 -8.23 7.86 22.43
N ALA A 130 -7.04 7.43 22.01
CA ALA A 130 -6.86 6.31 21.09
C ALA A 130 -7.52 5.01 21.62
N THR A 131 -8.20 4.26 20.74
CA THR A 131 -8.94 3.02 21.07
C THR A 131 -8.28 1.78 20.45
N SER A 132 -8.60 0.57 20.89
CA SER A 132 -7.82 -0.62 20.49
C SER A 132 -7.78 -0.86 18.98
N PHE A 133 -8.85 -0.50 18.25
CA PHE A 133 -8.97 -0.73 16.81
C PHE A 133 -8.65 0.50 15.96
N GLY A 134 -8.14 1.59 16.56
CA GLY A 134 -7.73 2.77 15.83
C GLY A 134 -8.39 4.05 16.31
N ALA A 135 -8.10 5.12 15.57
CA ALA A 135 -8.71 6.44 15.75
C ALA A 135 -8.76 7.19 14.41
N TYR A 136 -9.62 8.20 14.30
CA TYR A 136 -9.90 8.85 13.02
C TYR A 136 -8.74 9.63 12.41
N LEU A 137 -7.80 10.12 13.22
CA LEU A 137 -6.60 10.85 12.76
C LEU A 137 -5.32 10.03 12.92
N ALA A 138 -5.43 8.72 13.10
CA ALA A 138 -4.29 7.81 13.22
C ALA A 138 -4.26 6.83 12.05
N ASP A 139 -3.09 6.28 11.78
CA ASP A 139 -2.93 5.13 10.91
C ASP A 139 -3.33 3.83 11.65
N SER A 140 -3.29 2.70 10.94
CA SER A 140 -3.86 1.43 11.41
C SER A 140 -3.00 0.80 12.52
N PRO A 141 -3.52 0.53 13.73
CA PRO A 141 -2.82 -0.34 14.66
C PRO A 141 -2.71 -1.76 14.10
N GLU A 142 -1.68 -2.51 14.52
CA GLU A 142 -1.49 -3.91 14.13
C GLU A 142 -2.75 -4.77 14.40
N LEU A 143 -3.49 -4.45 15.46
CA LEU A 143 -4.75 -5.13 15.78
C LEU A 143 -5.82 -4.98 14.68
N LEU A 144 -5.97 -3.78 14.10
CA LEU A 144 -6.91 -3.52 13.01
C LEU A 144 -6.46 -4.21 11.71
N MET A 145 -5.16 -4.15 11.40
CA MET A 145 -4.58 -4.84 10.24
C MET A 145 -4.86 -6.35 10.33
N ASN A 146 -4.52 -7.00 11.44
CA ASN A 146 -4.73 -8.44 11.64
C ASN A 146 -6.22 -8.81 11.61
N ASN A 147 -7.10 -7.99 12.21
CA ASN A 147 -8.54 -8.21 12.13
C ASN A 147 -9.05 -8.17 10.68
N SER A 148 -8.59 -7.19 9.91
CA SER A 148 -8.97 -7.02 8.50
C SER A 148 -8.47 -8.19 7.66
N PHE A 149 -7.21 -8.61 7.83
CA PHE A 149 -6.63 -9.73 7.09
C PHE A 149 -7.26 -11.07 7.46
N LYS A 150 -7.53 -11.33 8.74
CA LYS A 150 -8.30 -12.52 9.18
C LYS A 150 -9.71 -12.53 8.57
N HIS A 151 -10.37 -11.37 8.50
CA HIS A 151 -11.69 -11.30 7.87
C HIS A 151 -11.62 -11.59 6.36
N ILE A 152 -10.65 -11.01 5.66
CA ILE A 152 -10.38 -11.30 4.24
C ILE A 152 -10.14 -12.80 4.03
N ALA A 153 -9.37 -13.45 4.89
CA ALA A 153 -9.14 -14.90 4.84
C ALA A 153 -10.46 -15.69 4.98
N SER A 154 -11.37 -15.25 5.85
CA SER A 154 -12.71 -15.87 5.96
C SER A 154 -13.55 -15.65 4.69
N VAL A 155 -13.49 -14.46 4.08
CA VAL A 155 -14.18 -14.18 2.82
C VAL A 155 -13.61 -15.02 1.69
N HIS A 156 -12.30 -15.27 1.68
CA HIS A 156 -11.65 -16.13 0.70
C HIS A 156 -12.18 -17.58 0.74
N GLN A 157 -12.58 -18.08 1.92
CA GLN A 157 -13.19 -19.42 2.04
C GLN A 157 -14.52 -19.56 1.28
N ASP A 158 -15.26 -18.45 1.08
CA ASP A 158 -16.51 -18.41 0.31
C ASP A 158 -16.29 -17.94 -1.15
N LYS A 159 -15.44 -16.92 -1.35
CA LYS A 159 -15.25 -16.27 -2.65
C LYS A 159 -14.15 -16.89 -3.50
N HIS A 160 -13.23 -17.65 -2.92
CA HIS A 160 -12.14 -18.32 -3.62
C HIS A 160 -11.35 -17.37 -4.54
N PHE A 161 -10.74 -16.33 -3.96
CA PHE A 161 -9.86 -15.41 -4.71
C PHE A 161 -8.73 -16.16 -5.41
N GLU A 162 -8.52 -15.93 -6.70
CA GLU A 162 -7.43 -16.59 -7.42
C GLU A 162 -6.05 -15.97 -7.17
N PHE A 163 -6.06 -14.66 -6.94
CA PHE A 163 -4.90 -13.87 -6.56
C PHE A 163 -5.40 -12.57 -5.91
N ALA A 164 -4.49 -11.85 -5.28
CA ALA A 164 -4.69 -10.50 -4.78
C ALA A 164 -3.88 -9.52 -5.60
N ILE A 165 -4.41 -8.33 -5.83
CA ILE A 165 -3.63 -7.16 -6.20
C ILE A 165 -3.50 -6.30 -4.95
N PHE A 166 -2.27 -5.88 -4.65
CA PHE A 166 -1.95 -5.01 -3.54
C PHE A 166 -1.27 -3.75 -4.07
N THR A 167 -1.87 -2.58 -3.91
CA THR A 167 -1.35 -1.34 -4.51
C THR A 167 -0.50 -0.50 -3.57
N GLY A 168 0.15 -1.10 -2.57
CA GLY A 168 1.16 -0.43 -1.75
C GLY A 168 0.60 0.35 -0.56
N ASP A 169 1.47 1.15 0.05
CA ASP A 169 1.29 1.95 1.26
C ASP A 169 0.98 1.13 2.51
N VAL A 170 1.99 0.38 2.97
CA VAL A 170 2.03 -0.30 4.27
C VAL A 170 2.70 0.55 5.36
N VAL A 171 3.61 1.45 5.02
CA VAL A 171 4.37 2.26 5.99
C VAL A 171 3.55 3.47 6.44
N ASP A 172 3.58 3.82 7.71
CA ASP A 172 2.75 4.90 8.28
C ASP A 172 3.13 6.32 7.81
N HIS A 173 2.34 7.30 8.22
CA HIS A 173 2.52 8.72 7.92
C HIS A 173 3.45 9.45 8.90
N LEU A 174 4.19 8.75 9.79
CA LEU A 174 5.19 9.38 10.68
C LEU A 174 6.50 9.73 9.94
N VAL A 175 6.37 10.42 8.80
CA VAL A 175 7.45 10.74 7.85
C VAL A 175 8.65 11.43 8.51
N THR A 176 8.42 12.24 9.56
CA THR A 176 9.48 12.95 10.29
C THR A 176 10.35 12.05 11.17
N SER A 177 9.81 10.90 11.59
CA SER A 177 10.49 9.89 12.41
C SER A 177 10.96 8.68 11.60
N CYS A 178 10.62 8.64 10.31
CA CYS A 178 10.93 7.53 9.42
C CYS A 178 12.44 7.41 9.13
N THR A 179 12.92 6.18 9.07
CA THR A 179 14.28 5.78 8.65
C THR A 179 14.17 4.56 7.73
N PRO A 180 15.23 4.16 7.01
CA PRO A 180 15.23 2.92 6.24
C PRO A 180 14.85 1.70 7.09
N GLU A 181 15.37 1.62 8.32
CA GLU A 181 15.08 0.51 9.24
C GLU A 181 13.62 0.49 9.68
N TYR A 182 13.04 1.67 9.95
CA TYR A 182 11.63 1.80 10.31
C TYR A 182 10.72 1.38 9.15
N THR A 183 10.99 1.89 7.95
CA THR A 183 10.29 1.54 6.70
C THR A 183 10.29 0.02 6.50
N LYS A 184 11.48 -0.58 6.58
CA LYS A 184 11.68 -2.02 6.44
C LYS A 184 10.94 -2.82 7.50
N GLU A 185 10.89 -2.35 8.75
CA GLU A 185 10.17 -3.05 9.82
C GLU A 185 8.67 -3.14 9.52
N GLU A 186 8.05 -2.04 9.09
CA GLU A 186 6.62 -1.97 8.76
C GLU A 186 6.28 -2.77 7.49
N GLU A 187 7.14 -2.72 6.47
CA GLU A 187 7.04 -3.57 5.28
C GLU A 187 7.09 -5.06 5.69
N VAL A 188 8.17 -5.49 6.35
CA VAL A 188 8.34 -6.89 6.76
C VAL A 188 7.17 -7.36 7.62
N ARG A 189 6.67 -6.53 8.54
CA ARG A 189 5.53 -6.87 9.39
C ARG A 189 4.26 -7.10 8.57
N SER A 190 3.92 -6.16 7.70
CA SER A 190 2.70 -6.19 6.91
C SER A 190 2.71 -7.33 5.90
N PHE A 191 3.82 -7.51 5.18
CA PHE A 191 3.97 -8.57 4.18
C PHE A 191 3.94 -9.97 4.81
N LYS A 192 4.53 -10.16 6.00
CA LYS A 192 4.40 -11.42 6.75
C LYS A 192 2.97 -11.68 7.22
N ALA A 193 2.28 -10.65 7.72
CA ALA A 193 0.88 -10.78 8.12
C ALA A 193 -0.01 -11.15 6.92
N MET A 194 0.21 -10.54 5.75
CA MET A 194 -0.48 -10.92 4.51
C MET A 194 -0.23 -12.39 4.16
N LYS A 195 1.03 -12.85 4.12
CA LYS A 195 1.35 -14.26 3.83
C LYS A 195 0.71 -15.21 4.83
N HIS A 196 0.76 -14.89 6.11
CA HIS A 196 0.16 -15.68 7.18
C HIS A 196 -1.35 -15.86 6.99
N PHE A 197 -2.11 -14.77 6.83
CA PHE A 197 -3.56 -14.84 6.72
C PHE A 197 -4.06 -15.27 5.33
N PHE A 198 -3.38 -14.87 4.25
CA PHE A 198 -3.81 -15.17 2.87
C PHE A 198 -3.33 -16.56 2.41
N GLY A 199 -2.36 -17.16 3.10
CA GLY A 199 -1.86 -18.50 2.82
C GLY A 199 -1.28 -18.62 1.40
N ASN A 200 -1.98 -19.36 0.55
CA ASN A 200 -1.51 -19.67 -0.81
C ASN A 200 -2.02 -18.70 -1.88
N ILE A 201 -2.80 -17.68 -1.52
CA ILE A 201 -3.22 -16.66 -2.49
C ILE A 201 -1.97 -15.87 -2.91
N PRO A 202 -1.58 -15.86 -4.20
CA PRO A 202 -0.49 -15.03 -4.67
C PRO A 202 -0.89 -13.56 -4.55
N VAL A 203 -0.01 -12.73 -3.96
CA VAL A 203 -0.21 -11.28 -3.88
C VAL A 203 0.68 -10.63 -4.94
N LEU A 204 0.06 -9.86 -5.83
CA LEU A 204 0.72 -9.10 -6.88
C LEU A 204 0.84 -7.64 -6.41
N PRO A 205 2.05 -7.18 -6.00
CA PRO A 205 2.22 -5.91 -5.30
C PRO A 205 2.66 -4.78 -6.24
N ALA A 206 2.10 -3.58 -6.10
CA ALA A 206 2.71 -2.34 -6.58
C ALA A 206 3.26 -1.57 -5.38
N LEU A 207 4.36 -0.84 -5.57
CA LEU A 207 4.94 0.02 -4.54
C LEU A 207 4.19 1.35 -4.50
N GLY A 208 3.81 1.76 -3.30
CA GLY A 208 3.28 3.08 -3.00
C GLY A 208 4.36 4.08 -2.66
N ASN A 209 3.95 5.30 -2.31
CA ASN A 209 4.92 6.37 -2.00
C ASN A 209 5.45 6.28 -0.57
N HIS A 210 4.81 5.52 0.32
CA HIS A 210 5.28 5.26 1.67
C HIS A 210 6.29 4.08 1.76
N GLU A 211 6.34 3.17 0.77
CA GLU A 211 7.42 2.16 0.62
C GLU A 211 8.71 2.79 0.06
N THR A 212 9.07 4.01 0.47
CA THR A 212 10.33 4.62 0.09
C THR A 212 10.86 5.49 1.22
N TYR A 213 12.16 5.33 1.50
CA TYR A 213 12.90 6.30 2.28
C TYR A 213 14.07 6.85 1.46
N PRO A 214 14.20 8.20 1.34
CA PRO A 214 13.27 9.23 1.79
C PRO A 214 11.92 9.17 1.07
N TYR A 215 10.88 9.67 1.75
CA TYR A 215 9.49 9.63 1.29
C TYR A 215 9.29 10.08 -0.16
N GLY A 216 8.59 9.25 -0.93
CA GLY A 216 8.21 9.49 -2.31
C GLY A 216 9.37 9.65 -3.30
N GLN A 217 10.59 9.26 -2.92
CA GLN A 217 11.76 9.40 -3.79
C GLN A 217 12.08 8.09 -4.50
N LEU A 218 12.18 8.16 -5.82
CA LEU A 218 12.68 7.07 -6.66
C LEU A 218 13.71 7.63 -7.63
N ALA A 219 14.95 7.19 -7.51
CA ALA A 219 16.03 7.60 -8.40
C ALA A 219 16.06 6.73 -9.68
N PRO A 220 16.24 7.32 -10.87
CA PRO A 220 16.55 6.56 -12.08
C PRO A 220 17.82 5.71 -11.91
N ALA A 221 17.76 4.44 -12.32
CA ALA A 221 18.89 3.50 -12.21
C ALA A 221 20.17 3.99 -12.92
N GLN A 222 20.03 4.82 -13.97
CA GLN A 222 21.17 5.43 -14.67
C GLN A 222 22.04 6.36 -13.78
N PHE A 223 21.53 6.78 -12.62
CA PHE A 223 22.26 7.63 -11.67
C PHE A 223 22.88 6.84 -10.50
N ASP A 224 22.80 5.50 -10.52
CA ASP A 224 23.44 4.64 -9.53
C ASP A 224 24.93 4.45 -9.85
N GLU A 225 25.71 5.53 -9.71
CA GLU A 225 27.15 5.55 -10.06
C GLU A 225 28.03 4.77 -9.07
N SER A 226 27.52 4.47 -7.86
CA SER A 226 28.10 3.55 -6.87
C SER A 226 27.01 2.83 -6.06
N GLU A 227 27.25 1.60 -5.59
CA GLU A 227 26.38 0.91 -4.62
C GLU A 227 26.02 1.87 -3.47
N ASN A 228 24.72 2.17 -3.29
CA ASN A 228 24.13 3.15 -2.36
C ASN A 228 24.11 4.64 -2.78
N SER A 229 24.28 4.97 -4.07
CA SER A 229 24.00 6.35 -4.55
C SER A 229 22.50 6.58 -4.74
N THR A 230 21.75 5.49 -4.88
CA THR A 230 20.31 5.42 -5.04
C THR A 230 19.66 4.65 -3.88
N TYR A 231 18.35 4.81 -3.71
CA TYR A 231 17.56 4.10 -2.70
C TYR A 231 17.23 2.66 -3.13
N SER A 232 18.14 2.00 -3.84
CA SER A 232 17.93 0.68 -4.48
C SER A 232 17.71 -0.46 -3.48
N TRP A 233 18.20 -0.31 -2.25
CA TRP A 233 17.98 -1.26 -1.16
C TRP A 233 16.50 -1.63 -0.98
N ASN A 234 15.56 -0.70 -1.22
CA ASN A 234 14.15 -1.00 -0.99
C ASN A 234 13.57 -1.93 -2.06
N VAL A 235 13.99 -1.77 -3.32
CA VAL A 235 13.56 -2.65 -4.40
C VAL A 235 14.06 -4.07 -4.14
N ASP A 236 15.31 -4.20 -3.72
CA ASP A 236 15.89 -5.50 -3.37
C ASP A 236 15.14 -6.16 -2.21
N GLU A 237 14.87 -5.42 -1.14
CA GLU A 237 14.15 -5.91 0.03
C GLU A 237 12.73 -6.36 -0.33
N MET A 238 12.01 -5.54 -1.09
CA MET A 238 10.64 -5.83 -1.49
C MET A 238 10.55 -7.07 -2.38
N VAL A 239 11.45 -7.21 -3.37
CA VAL A 239 11.50 -8.42 -4.19
C VAL A 239 11.86 -9.65 -3.35
N ASP A 240 12.82 -9.53 -2.42
CA ASP A 240 13.17 -10.62 -1.52
C ASP A 240 11.97 -11.02 -0.64
N LEU A 241 11.19 -10.07 -0.14
CA LEU A 241 9.95 -10.35 0.59
C LEU A 241 8.93 -11.09 -0.27
N TRP A 242 8.74 -10.67 -1.52
CA TRP A 242 7.76 -11.29 -2.41
C TRP A 242 8.14 -12.73 -2.79
N VAL A 243 9.43 -12.98 -3.03
CA VAL A 243 9.96 -14.33 -3.32
C VAL A 243 9.91 -15.20 -2.07
N ASN A 244 10.32 -14.68 -0.90
CA ASN A 244 10.28 -15.43 0.37
C ASN A 244 8.85 -15.80 0.79
N ASN A 245 7.86 -15.00 0.40
CA ASN A 245 6.44 -15.30 0.58
C ASN A 245 5.86 -16.23 -0.51
N GLU A 246 6.69 -16.69 -1.44
CA GLU A 246 6.32 -17.62 -2.53
C GLU A 246 5.28 -17.05 -3.49
N TRP A 247 5.23 -15.72 -3.67
CA TRP A 247 4.34 -15.09 -4.64
C TRP A 247 4.96 -15.00 -6.03
N PHE A 248 6.30 -15.02 -6.09
CA PHE A 248 7.09 -15.08 -7.31
C PHE A 248 8.17 -16.16 -7.18
N ASP A 249 8.59 -16.71 -8.31
CA ASP A 249 9.66 -17.71 -8.34
C ASP A 249 11.02 -17.04 -8.10
N GLU A 250 11.90 -17.66 -7.32
CA GLU A 250 13.26 -17.18 -7.05
C GLU A 250 14.06 -16.90 -8.34
N LYS A 251 13.81 -17.68 -9.40
CA LYS A 251 14.47 -17.51 -10.71
C LYS A 251 14.15 -16.16 -11.38
N ASP A 252 13.03 -15.53 -11.01
CA ASP A 252 12.55 -14.28 -11.60
C ASP A 252 13.01 -13.06 -10.76
N ALA A 253 13.71 -13.28 -9.64
CA ALA A 253 14.11 -12.23 -8.70
C ALA A 253 15.00 -11.15 -9.34
N ASP A 254 16.02 -11.56 -10.09
CA ASP A 254 16.95 -10.62 -10.75
C ASP A 254 16.21 -9.75 -11.78
N ASP A 255 15.28 -10.35 -12.54
CA ASP A 255 14.47 -9.63 -13.51
C ASP A 255 13.55 -8.62 -12.81
N LEU A 256 12.88 -9.02 -11.71
CA LEU A 256 12.03 -8.14 -10.90
C LEU A 256 12.82 -6.95 -10.32
N LYS A 257 14.02 -7.20 -9.77
CA LYS A 257 14.90 -6.15 -9.23
C LYS A 257 15.36 -5.19 -10.32
N SER A 258 15.73 -5.72 -11.49
CA SER A 258 16.22 -4.91 -12.62
C SER A 258 15.15 -3.97 -13.18
N HIS A 259 13.88 -4.36 -13.11
CA HIS A 259 12.76 -3.63 -13.69
C HIS A 259 12.10 -2.65 -12.72
N TYR A 260 12.78 -2.23 -11.63
CA TYR A 260 12.41 -1.28 -10.56
C TYR A 260 11.28 -0.24 -10.80
N ALA A 261 11.05 0.17 -12.05
CA ALA A 261 9.91 0.93 -12.52
C ALA A 261 8.58 0.14 -12.66
N GLY A 262 8.55 -1.19 -12.45
CA GLY A 262 7.36 -2.02 -12.53
C GLY A 262 7.66 -3.52 -12.63
N PHE A 263 6.63 -4.34 -12.75
CA PHE A 263 6.76 -5.78 -13.03
C PHE A 263 5.60 -6.26 -13.89
N SER A 264 5.74 -7.46 -14.45
CA SER A 264 4.69 -8.09 -15.22
C SER A 264 4.52 -9.56 -14.81
N TYR A 265 3.28 -10.01 -14.72
CA TYR A 265 2.91 -11.36 -14.31
C TYR A 265 1.82 -11.92 -15.22
N VAL A 266 1.91 -13.19 -15.60
CA VAL A 266 0.86 -13.87 -16.37
C VAL A 266 0.17 -14.88 -15.49
N THR A 267 -1.12 -14.67 -15.24
CA THR A 267 -1.91 -15.59 -14.41
C THR A 267 -2.11 -16.95 -15.10
N ASN A 268 -2.52 -17.95 -14.34
CA ASN A 268 -2.89 -19.27 -14.87
C ASN A 268 -4.00 -19.22 -15.93
N ARG A 269 -4.79 -18.13 -15.96
CA ARG A 269 -5.83 -17.88 -16.97
C ARG A 269 -5.29 -17.22 -18.25
N GLY A 270 -4.00 -16.91 -18.30
CA GLY A 270 -3.39 -16.17 -19.40
C GLY A 270 -3.70 -14.67 -19.37
N LEU A 271 -4.19 -14.10 -18.27
CA LEU A 271 -4.30 -12.65 -18.11
C LEU A 271 -2.90 -12.08 -17.79
N LYS A 272 -2.49 -10.99 -18.45
CA LYS A 272 -1.30 -10.24 -18.06
C LYS A 272 -1.70 -9.18 -17.02
N VAL A 273 -0.98 -9.14 -15.91
CA VAL A 273 -1.03 -8.06 -14.92
C VAL A 273 0.29 -7.30 -15.01
N ILE A 274 0.21 -5.98 -15.15
CA ILE A 274 1.37 -5.08 -15.16
C ILE A 274 1.23 -4.16 -13.95
N GLY A 275 2.13 -4.28 -13.00
CA GLY A 275 2.26 -3.31 -11.91
C GLY A 275 3.28 -2.26 -12.26
N LEU A 276 2.88 -0.99 -12.22
CA LEU A 276 3.77 0.14 -12.44
C LEU A 276 4.20 0.71 -11.09
N ASN A 277 5.49 1.01 -10.95
CA ASN A 277 5.98 1.83 -9.85
C ASN A 277 5.66 3.30 -10.14
N SER A 278 4.48 3.75 -9.76
CA SER A 278 4.01 5.11 -10.05
C SER A 278 4.86 6.21 -9.42
N ASN A 279 5.76 5.88 -8.48
CA ASN A 279 6.74 6.83 -7.95
C ASN A 279 7.65 7.44 -9.03
N CYS A 280 7.84 6.78 -10.18
CA CYS A 280 8.56 7.36 -11.33
C CYS A 280 8.05 8.77 -11.70
N TRP A 281 6.74 8.99 -11.56
CA TRP A 281 6.09 10.23 -11.99
C TRP A 281 5.29 10.93 -10.88
N TYR A 282 5.49 10.51 -9.64
CA TYR A 282 4.89 11.18 -8.49
C TYR A 282 5.35 12.63 -8.41
N GLN A 283 4.44 13.57 -8.15
CA GLN A 283 4.78 14.98 -8.04
C GLN A 283 5.84 15.27 -6.98
N LYS A 284 5.93 14.45 -5.92
CA LYS A 284 6.95 14.64 -4.87
C LYS A 284 8.27 13.92 -5.16
N ASN A 285 8.35 13.12 -6.22
CA ASN A 285 9.62 12.52 -6.63
C ASN A 285 10.49 13.57 -7.34
N LEU A 286 11.48 14.10 -6.61
CA LEU A 286 12.34 15.18 -7.12
C LEU A 286 13.24 14.71 -8.27
N TRP A 287 13.52 13.41 -8.36
CA TRP A 287 14.33 12.82 -9.42
C TRP A 287 13.65 12.83 -10.78
N SER A 288 12.32 13.00 -10.82
CA SER A 288 11.59 13.08 -12.07
C SER A 288 11.85 14.37 -12.84
N TYR A 289 12.29 15.46 -12.18
CA TYR A 289 12.37 16.81 -12.75
C TYR A 289 13.61 17.15 -13.61
N PRO A 290 14.86 16.79 -13.23
CA PRO A 290 16.07 17.33 -13.87
C PRO A 290 16.19 17.08 -15.38
N GLU A 291 15.70 15.93 -15.86
CA GLU A 291 15.89 15.48 -17.24
C GLU A 291 14.62 15.53 -18.10
N LEU A 292 13.48 16.03 -17.59
CA LEU A 292 12.17 16.02 -18.29
C LEU A 292 12.20 16.60 -19.71
N SER A 293 13.07 17.58 -19.96
CA SER A 293 13.18 18.25 -21.26
C SER A 293 14.08 17.52 -22.26
N LYS A 294 14.90 16.58 -21.81
CA LYS A 294 15.93 15.89 -22.60
C LYS A 294 15.64 14.40 -22.75
N ASN A 295 15.25 13.75 -21.65
CA ASN A 295 14.86 12.35 -21.62
C ASN A 295 13.41 12.24 -21.15
N PRO A 296 12.46 11.91 -22.03
CA PRO A 296 11.04 11.77 -21.68
C PRO A 296 10.74 10.48 -20.89
N ASP A 297 11.67 9.53 -20.79
CA ASP A 297 11.51 8.28 -20.05
C ASP A 297 12.81 7.90 -19.28
N PRO A 298 13.26 8.73 -18.32
CA PRO A 298 14.50 8.49 -17.60
C PRO A 298 14.45 7.26 -16.71
N PHE A 299 13.24 6.79 -16.35
CA PHE A 299 13.03 5.58 -15.58
C PHE A 299 12.94 4.31 -16.42
N GLY A 300 12.69 4.44 -17.74
CA GLY A 300 12.40 3.31 -18.62
C GLY A 300 10.99 2.74 -18.47
N GLN A 301 10.13 3.34 -17.64
CA GLN A 301 8.79 2.84 -17.33
C GLN A 301 7.87 2.84 -18.55
N TRP A 302 7.95 3.89 -19.38
CA TRP A 302 7.10 3.97 -20.57
C TRP A 302 7.51 2.96 -21.62
N SER A 303 8.82 2.78 -21.80
CA SER A 303 9.37 1.76 -22.70
C SER A 303 8.95 0.36 -22.26
N PHE A 304 9.11 0.04 -20.97
CA PHE A 304 8.63 -1.21 -20.38
C PHE A 304 7.13 -1.46 -20.62
N LEU A 305 6.28 -0.47 -20.29
CA LEU A 305 4.84 -0.60 -20.46
C LEU A 305 4.46 -0.83 -21.92
N VAL A 306 5.06 -0.08 -22.85
CA VAL A 306 4.78 -0.24 -24.28
C VAL A 306 5.23 -1.62 -24.77
N ASP A 307 6.41 -2.09 -24.37
CA ASP A 307 6.93 -3.40 -24.74
C ASP A 307 6.01 -4.53 -24.25
N GLU A 308 5.56 -4.47 -23.00
CA GLU A 308 4.62 -5.46 -22.44
C GLU A 308 3.25 -5.44 -23.13
N LEU A 309 2.73 -4.25 -23.46
CA LEU A 309 1.48 -4.10 -24.20
C LEU A 309 1.60 -4.63 -25.63
N LEU A 310 2.70 -4.35 -26.33
CA LEU A 310 2.95 -4.88 -27.68
C LEU A 310 3.15 -6.41 -27.66
N ALA A 311 3.86 -6.94 -26.67
CA ALA A 311 4.01 -8.38 -26.49
C ALA A 311 2.66 -9.07 -26.20
N SER A 312 1.82 -8.44 -25.38
CA SER A 312 0.46 -8.89 -25.06
C SER A 312 -0.45 -8.85 -26.30
N GLU A 313 -0.39 -7.77 -27.06
CA GLU A 313 -1.15 -7.60 -28.31
C GLU A 313 -0.82 -8.69 -29.32
N ARG A 314 0.47 -8.99 -29.56
CA ARG A 314 0.92 -10.08 -30.45
C ARG A 314 0.41 -11.47 -30.03
N LYS A 315 0.10 -11.65 -28.74
CA LYS A 315 -0.42 -12.90 -28.16
C LYS A 315 -1.95 -12.90 -28.07
N GLY A 316 -2.63 -11.80 -28.41
CA GLY A 316 -4.07 -11.66 -28.16
C GLY A 316 -4.42 -11.67 -26.68
N GLN A 317 -3.51 -11.23 -25.81
CA GLN A 317 -3.62 -11.26 -24.36
C GLN A 317 -4.36 -10.03 -23.82
N ARG A 318 -5.23 -10.20 -22.82
CA ARG A 318 -5.78 -9.07 -22.06
C ARG A 318 -4.80 -8.62 -20.98
N VAL A 319 -4.84 -7.34 -20.66
CA VAL A 319 -3.92 -6.71 -19.72
C VAL A 319 -4.71 -5.96 -18.65
N TRP A 320 -4.35 -6.15 -17.39
CA TRP A 320 -4.67 -5.24 -16.29
C TRP A 320 -3.42 -4.44 -15.95
N ILE A 321 -3.59 -3.13 -15.77
CA ILE A 321 -2.53 -2.23 -15.31
C ILE A 321 -2.94 -1.75 -13.92
N MET A 322 -2.02 -1.87 -12.98
CA MET A 322 -2.18 -1.40 -11.60
C MET A 322 -1.02 -0.50 -11.21
N ALA A 323 -1.28 0.43 -10.31
CA ALA A 323 -0.34 1.40 -9.77
C ALA A 323 -0.90 1.91 -8.44
N HIS A 324 -0.06 2.50 -7.60
CA HIS A 324 -0.50 3.15 -6.37
C HIS A 324 -1.08 4.54 -6.66
N ILE A 325 -0.26 5.45 -7.18
CA ILE A 325 -0.62 6.84 -7.41
C ILE A 325 -1.48 6.93 -8.67
N PRO A 326 -2.69 7.54 -8.60
CA PRO A 326 -3.57 7.64 -9.75
C PRO A 326 -3.02 8.63 -10.77
N THR A 327 -3.41 8.47 -12.04
CA THR A 327 -2.93 9.29 -13.17
C THR A 327 -3.28 10.79 -13.11
N SER A 328 -4.08 11.21 -12.11
CA SER A 328 -4.54 12.59 -11.93
C SER A 328 -3.73 13.38 -10.93
N ASP A 329 -2.95 12.70 -10.09
CA ASP A 329 -1.85 13.30 -9.33
C ASP A 329 -0.69 13.51 -10.32
#